data_AF-A0A7X9WK30-F1
#
_entry.id   AF-A0A7X9WK30-F1
#
_cell.length_a   1.000
_cell.length_b   1.000
_cell.length_c   1.000
_cell.angle_alpha   90.00
_cell.angle_beta   90.00
_cell.angle_gamma   90.00
#
_symmetry.space_group_name_H-M   'P 1'
#
loop_
_entity.id
_entity.type
_entity.pdbx_description
1 polymer ?
#
loop_
_entity_poly.entity_id
_entity_poly.type
_entity_poly.pdbx_seq_one_letter_code
_entity_poly.pdbx_strand_id
1 'polypeptide(L)'
;MPFDSVQIARLSGASGPMGALTASDGVQVHPWLRRLAANGGSPRDLADAVHYLCLLHGNHPGVIDLALNHARGSLERDWLEAAAEAFVAEREFLVRIVAAAGPLPSTPGHAEAEAAAQHQRHALDMLAQSDRAGCATGAALALALDWDAVRDVLDAAATRLGLIAPRSTLPLAEETIIVVDTLVREMSVERAMLFGAQQMFAQHRGLFDLLEARASARGKH
;
A
#
# COMPACT_ATOMS: atom_id res chain seq x y z
N MET A 1 -16.59 -29.44 -16.15
CA MET A 1 -16.58 -28.92 -14.76
C MET A 1 -15.21 -28.30 -14.50
N PRO A 2 -15.03 -26.97 -14.59
CA PRO A 2 -13.71 -26.34 -14.57
C PRO A 2 -13.37 -25.64 -13.24
N PHE A 3 -13.86 -26.15 -12.10
CA PHE A 3 -13.74 -25.46 -10.81
C PHE A 3 -12.51 -25.83 -9.96
N ASP A 4 -11.68 -26.80 -10.37
CA ASP A 4 -10.55 -27.25 -9.53
C ASP A 4 -9.22 -26.55 -9.82
N SER A 5 -8.96 -26.08 -11.04
CA SER A 5 -7.65 -25.49 -11.39
C SER A 5 -7.41 -24.12 -10.75
N VAL A 6 -8.46 -23.30 -10.62
CA VAL A 6 -8.38 -21.96 -10.01
C VAL A 6 -8.14 -22.04 -8.50
N GLN A 7 -8.67 -23.08 -7.84
CA GLN A 7 -8.58 -23.23 -6.39
C GLN A 7 -7.21 -23.79 -5.95
N ILE A 8 -6.56 -24.60 -6.79
CA ILE A 8 -5.19 -25.11 -6.55
C ILE A 8 -4.13 -24.00 -6.77
N ALA A 9 -4.35 -23.10 -7.73
CA ALA A 9 -3.48 -21.93 -7.94
C ALA A 9 -3.52 -20.97 -6.74
N ARG A 10 -4.72 -20.72 -6.17
CA ARG A 10 -4.91 -19.91 -4.96
C ARG A 10 -4.15 -20.42 -3.74
N LEU A 11 -4.05 -21.73 -3.57
CA LEU A 11 -3.32 -22.35 -2.45
C LEU A 11 -1.80 -22.36 -2.64
N SER A 12 -1.35 -22.36 -3.89
CA SER A 12 0.08 -22.45 -4.23
C SER A 12 0.77 -21.08 -4.12
N GLY A 13 0.10 -20.01 -4.57
CA GLY A 13 0.62 -18.63 -4.44
C GLY A 13 0.62 -18.12 -2.98
N ALA A 14 -0.39 -18.44 -2.17
CA ALA A 14 -0.45 -17.96 -0.79
C ALA A 14 0.53 -18.69 0.18
N SER A 15 1.23 -19.74 -0.26
CA SER A 15 2.03 -20.60 0.62
C SER A 15 3.50 -20.17 0.77
N GLY A 16 4.01 -19.27 -0.07
CA GLY A 16 5.39 -18.77 0.00
C GLY A 16 5.62 -17.80 1.17
N PRO A 17 6.88 -17.52 1.55
CA PRO A 17 7.19 -16.59 2.65
C PRO A 17 6.57 -15.20 2.50
N MET A 18 6.47 -14.69 1.26
CA MET A 18 5.82 -13.40 0.99
C MET A 18 4.31 -13.47 1.18
N GLY A 19 3.66 -14.54 0.73
CA GLY A 19 2.22 -14.75 0.94
C GLY A 19 1.89 -14.86 2.43
N ALA A 20 2.68 -15.61 3.19
CA ALA A 20 2.53 -15.73 4.64
C ALA A 20 2.73 -14.38 5.35
N LEU A 21 3.76 -13.63 4.97
CA LEU A 21 4.01 -12.30 5.51
C LEU A 21 2.88 -11.31 5.18
N THR A 22 2.38 -11.33 3.95
CA THR A 22 1.25 -10.48 3.54
C THR A 22 0.03 -10.82 4.39
N ALA A 23 -0.25 -12.10 4.62
CA ALA A 23 -1.38 -12.52 5.43
C ALA A 23 -1.29 -12.10 6.90
N SER A 24 -0.08 -12.03 7.48
CA SER A 24 0.12 -11.64 8.88
C SER A 24 0.26 -10.14 9.10
N ASP A 25 1.01 -9.47 8.23
CA ASP A 25 1.47 -8.09 8.44
C ASP A 25 0.81 -7.09 7.50
N GLY A 26 0.19 -7.55 6.41
CA GLY A 26 -0.49 -6.72 5.45
C GLY A 26 -1.66 -5.95 6.07
N VAL A 27 -1.95 -4.79 5.51
CA VAL A 27 -2.86 -3.82 6.13
C VAL A 27 -4.32 -4.29 6.16
N GLN A 28 -4.68 -5.31 5.37
CA GLN A 28 -6.03 -5.90 5.33
C GLN A 28 -6.49 -6.46 6.69
N VAL A 29 -5.56 -6.86 7.56
CA VAL A 29 -5.93 -7.36 8.91
C VAL A 29 -6.19 -6.23 9.90
N HIS A 30 -5.79 -4.98 9.58
CA HIS A 30 -5.87 -3.84 10.47
C HIS A 30 -7.33 -3.47 10.81
N PRO A 31 -7.73 -3.46 12.10
CA PRO A 31 -9.13 -3.21 12.48
C PRO A 31 -9.67 -1.84 12.03
N TRP A 32 -8.85 -0.79 12.15
CA TRP A 32 -9.24 0.56 11.72
C TRP A 32 -9.48 0.66 10.21
N LEU A 33 -8.60 0.08 9.38
CA LEU A 33 -8.78 0.03 7.92
C LEU A 33 -10.10 -0.65 7.54
N ARG A 34 -10.36 -1.85 8.10
CA ARG A 34 -11.60 -2.58 7.83
C ARG A 34 -12.85 -1.78 8.22
N ARG A 35 -12.77 -0.98 9.29
CA ARG A 35 -13.86 -0.10 9.73
C ARG A 35 -14.10 1.03 8.73
N LEU A 36 -13.04 1.64 8.21
CA LEU A 36 -13.13 2.68 7.18
C LEU A 36 -13.74 2.13 5.88
N ALA A 37 -13.29 0.95 5.44
CA ALA A 37 -13.78 0.28 4.23
C ALA A 37 -15.25 -0.16 4.34
N ALA A 38 -15.64 -0.84 5.42
CA ALA A 38 -16.96 -1.47 5.53
C ALA A 38 -18.13 -0.50 5.76
N ASN A 39 -17.90 0.60 6.49
CA ASN A 39 -18.96 1.51 6.93
C ASN A 39 -18.75 2.97 6.46
N GLY A 40 -17.74 3.22 5.62
CA GLY A 40 -17.44 4.56 5.10
C GLY A 40 -17.02 5.57 6.17
N GLY A 41 -16.48 5.11 7.32
CA GLY A 41 -16.02 5.95 8.43
C GLY A 41 -16.98 7.07 8.85
N SER A 42 -16.55 7.99 9.72
CA SER A 42 -17.14 9.34 9.62
C SER A 42 -16.53 10.03 8.38
N PRO A 43 -17.21 11.02 7.76
CA PRO A 43 -16.61 11.80 6.66
C PRO A 43 -15.26 12.41 7.01
N ARG A 44 -15.05 12.75 8.29
CA ARG A 44 -13.77 13.25 8.80
C ARG A 44 -12.69 12.16 8.82
N ASP A 45 -13.03 10.93 9.19
CA ASP A 45 -12.06 9.84 9.24
C ASP A 45 -11.63 9.39 7.85
N LEU A 46 -12.56 9.37 6.89
CA LEU A 46 -12.23 9.15 5.48
C LEU A 46 -11.37 10.29 4.92
N ALA A 47 -11.73 11.55 5.20
CA ALA A 47 -10.93 12.70 4.80
C ALA A 47 -9.50 12.61 5.37
N ASP A 48 -9.36 12.30 6.65
CA ASP A 48 -8.06 12.05 7.28
C ASP A 48 -7.28 10.95 6.55
N ALA A 49 -7.90 9.80 6.27
CA ALA A 49 -7.24 8.69 5.61
C ALA A 49 -6.71 9.08 4.22
N VAL A 50 -7.53 9.72 3.39
CA VAL A 50 -7.12 10.09 2.02
C VAL A 50 -6.02 11.14 2.00
N HIS A 51 -6.04 12.09 2.94
CA HIS A 51 -4.99 13.10 3.07
C HIS A 51 -3.64 12.48 3.45
N TYR A 52 -3.61 11.61 4.46
CA TYR A 52 -2.37 10.96 4.89
C TYR A 52 -1.87 9.92 3.88
N LEU A 53 -2.76 9.19 3.22
CA LEU A 53 -2.38 8.31 2.10
C LEU A 53 -1.78 9.14 0.95
N CYS A 54 -2.35 10.30 0.62
CA CYS A 54 -1.82 11.18 -0.41
C CYS A 54 -0.48 11.81 0.00
N LEU A 55 -0.28 12.09 1.28
CA LEU A 55 1.00 12.58 1.79
C LEU A 55 2.13 11.56 1.54
N LEU A 56 1.85 10.26 1.76
CA LEU A 56 2.83 9.20 1.55
C LEU A 56 2.98 8.82 0.06
N HIS A 57 1.87 8.69 -0.66
CA HIS A 57 1.85 8.03 -1.98
C HIS A 57 1.49 8.94 -3.15
N GLY A 58 1.07 10.18 -2.90
CA GLY A 58 0.65 11.13 -3.95
C GLY A 58 1.80 11.79 -4.71
N ASN A 59 3.04 11.61 -4.28
CA ASN A 59 4.21 12.21 -4.94
C ASN A 59 4.81 11.27 -5.99
N HIS A 60 5.45 11.86 -6.99
CA HIS A 60 6.24 11.15 -7.99
C HIS A 60 7.67 11.73 -8.02
N PRO A 61 8.73 10.89 -8.06
CA PRO A 61 8.68 9.43 -8.04
C PRO A 61 8.22 8.87 -6.67
N GLY A 62 7.45 7.78 -6.69
CA GLY A 62 7.05 7.02 -5.51
C GLY A 62 7.88 5.75 -5.32
N VAL A 63 7.49 4.89 -4.36
CA VAL A 63 8.24 3.67 -4.01
C VAL A 63 8.49 2.76 -5.22
N ILE A 64 7.47 2.50 -6.04
CA ILE A 64 7.59 1.63 -7.22
C ILE A 64 8.51 2.26 -8.28
N ASP A 65 8.34 3.56 -8.54
CA ASP A 65 9.17 4.30 -9.50
C ASP A 65 10.66 4.31 -9.08
N LEU A 66 10.92 4.48 -7.79
CA LEU A 66 12.27 4.46 -7.23
C LEU A 66 12.87 3.04 -7.26
N ALA A 67 12.10 2.02 -6.90
CA ALA A 67 12.55 0.62 -6.93
C ALA A 67 12.93 0.15 -8.34
N LEU A 68 12.24 0.65 -9.38
CA LEU A 68 12.56 0.36 -10.78
C LEU A 68 14.02 0.71 -11.14
N ASN A 69 14.59 1.75 -10.54
CA ASN A 69 16.00 2.13 -10.76
C ASN A 69 16.99 1.09 -10.21
N HIS A 70 16.53 0.20 -9.33
CA HIS A 70 17.34 -0.85 -8.70
C HIS A 70 17.09 -2.25 -9.29
N ALA A 71 16.23 -2.37 -10.31
CA ALA A 71 15.89 -3.64 -10.94
C ALA A 71 17.11 -4.30 -11.62
N ARG A 72 17.36 -5.57 -11.30
CA ARG A 72 18.56 -6.34 -11.70
C ARG A 72 18.31 -7.38 -12.78
N GLY A 73 17.05 -7.75 -13.04
CA GLY A 73 16.66 -8.71 -14.07
C GLY A 73 15.52 -8.22 -14.95
N SER A 74 15.30 -8.86 -16.10
CA SER A 74 14.21 -8.49 -17.03
C SER A 74 12.84 -8.69 -16.40
N LEU A 75 12.57 -9.86 -15.81
CA LEU A 75 11.27 -10.13 -15.16
C LEU A 75 10.94 -9.10 -14.06
N GLU A 76 11.93 -8.75 -13.23
CA GLU A 76 11.78 -7.77 -12.17
C GLU A 76 11.46 -6.38 -12.75
N ARG A 77 12.20 -5.98 -13.78
CA ARG A 77 12.01 -4.72 -14.48
C ARG A 77 10.64 -4.65 -15.15
N ASP A 78 10.26 -5.69 -15.90
CA ASP A 78 8.98 -5.76 -16.61
C ASP A 78 7.80 -5.63 -15.62
N TRP A 79 7.87 -6.30 -14.47
CA TRP A 79 6.85 -6.17 -13.43
C TRP A 79 6.83 -4.76 -12.81
N LEU A 80 7.99 -4.18 -12.49
CA LEU A 80 8.09 -2.85 -11.89
C LEU A 80 7.63 -1.75 -12.87
N GLU A 81 7.91 -1.89 -14.17
CA GLU A 81 7.42 -0.98 -15.21
C GLU A 81 5.89 -1.01 -15.31
N ALA A 82 5.29 -2.21 -15.38
CA ALA A 82 3.84 -2.38 -15.40
C ALA A 82 3.18 -1.83 -14.12
N ALA A 83 3.78 -2.09 -12.96
CA ALA A 83 3.28 -1.58 -11.69
C ALA A 83 3.41 -0.04 -11.59
N ALA A 84 4.53 0.53 -12.06
CA ALA A 84 4.73 1.98 -12.07
C ALA A 84 3.71 2.69 -12.97
N GLU A 85 3.47 2.16 -14.17
CA GLU A 85 2.46 2.68 -15.10
C GLU A 85 1.06 2.64 -14.47
N ALA A 86 0.66 1.50 -13.91
CA ALA A 86 -0.63 1.36 -13.24
C ALA A 86 -0.78 2.29 -12.03
N PHE A 87 0.29 2.50 -11.25
CA PHE A 87 0.25 3.36 -10.05
C PHE A 87 0.11 4.85 -10.39
N VAL A 88 0.38 5.28 -11.64
CA VAL A 88 0.04 6.64 -12.09
C VAL A 88 -1.45 6.90 -11.93
N ALA A 89 -2.31 5.98 -12.38
CA ALA A 89 -3.76 6.12 -12.27
C ALA A 89 -4.24 6.11 -10.81
N GLU A 90 -3.58 5.34 -9.95
CA GLU A 90 -3.85 5.31 -8.51
C GLU A 90 -3.52 6.65 -7.84
N ARG A 91 -2.38 7.26 -8.19
CA ARG A 91 -2.02 8.61 -7.70
C ARG A 91 -2.99 9.68 -8.17
N GLU A 92 -3.35 9.66 -9.46
CA GLU A 92 -4.33 10.60 -10.01
C GLU A 92 -5.68 10.48 -9.28
N PHE A 93 -6.13 9.26 -9.01
CA PHE A 93 -7.35 9.02 -8.25
C PHE A 93 -7.24 9.55 -6.81
N LEU A 94 -6.13 9.27 -6.14
CA LEU A 94 -5.87 9.73 -4.77
C LEU A 94 -5.86 11.26 -4.66
N VAL A 95 -5.18 11.96 -5.57
CA VAL A 95 -5.17 13.43 -5.64
C VAL A 95 -6.58 13.99 -5.88
N ARG A 96 -7.36 13.37 -6.78
CA ARG A 96 -8.75 13.77 -7.04
C ARG A 96 -9.64 13.61 -5.80
N ILE A 97 -9.49 12.52 -5.05
CA ILE A 97 -10.25 12.30 -3.81
C ILE A 97 -9.88 13.35 -2.77
N VAL A 98 -8.59 13.63 -2.58
CA VAL A 98 -8.12 14.65 -1.63
C VAL A 98 -8.67 16.03 -1.97
N ALA A 99 -8.63 16.42 -3.25
CA ALA A 99 -9.20 17.69 -3.70
C ALA A 99 -10.70 17.79 -3.39
N ALA A 100 -11.46 16.70 -3.56
CA ALA A 100 -12.88 16.64 -3.27
C ALA A 100 -13.21 16.57 -1.76
N ALA A 101 -12.35 15.97 -0.96
CA ALA A 101 -12.51 15.85 0.49
C ALA A 101 -12.42 17.20 1.22
N GLY A 102 -11.79 18.20 0.59
CA GLY A 102 -11.59 19.53 1.18
C GLY A 102 -10.46 19.54 2.22
N PRO A 103 -10.43 20.53 3.12
CA PRO A 103 -9.32 20.68 4.06
C PRO A 103 -9.24 19.52 5.06
N LEU A 104 -8.00 19.16 5.43
CA LEU A 104 -7.73 18.13 6.43
C LEU A 104 -8.41 18.49 7.77
N PRO A 105 -9.18 17.57 8.38
CA PRO A 105 -9.87 17.82 9.64
C PRO A 105 -8.93 18.26 10.77
N SER A 106 -9.27 19.39 11.41
CA SER A 106 -8.61 19.84 12.63
C SER A 106 -8.78 18.79 13.73
N THR A 107 -7.65 18.35 14.29
CA THR A 107 -7.60 17.28 15.28
C THR A 107 -6.52 17.61 16.31
N PRO A 108 -6.76 17.44 17.61
CA PRO A 108 -5.71 17.59 18.63
C PRO A 108 -4.50 16.71 18.32
N GLY A 109 -3.30 17.22 18.59
CA GLY A 109 -2.06 16.52 18.21
C GLY A 109 -1.71 16.61 16.72
N HIS A 110 -2.18 17.66 16.04
CA HIS A 110 -1.97 17.81 14.59
C HIS A 110 -0.49 17.87 14.20
N ALA A 111 0.32 18.63 14.94
CA ALA A 111 1.74 18.80 14.66
C ALA A 111 2.51 17.47 14.83
N GLU A 112 2.17 16.70 15.86
CA GLU A 112 2.75 15.39 16.13
C GLU A 112 2.37 14.38 15.06
N ALA A 113 1.11 14.40 14.61
CA ALA A 113 0.65 13.54 13.53
C ALA A 113 1.31 13.89 12.19
N GLU A 114 1.48 15.18 11.89
CA GLU A 114 2.21 15.63 10.70
C GLU A 114 3.68 15.18 10.75
N ALA A 115 4.36 15.39 11.88
CA ALA A 115 5.73 14.93 12.06
C ALA A 115 5.86 13.41 11.92
N ALA A 116 4.93 12.63 12.47
CA ALA A 116 4.90 11.18 12.30
C ALA A 116 4.80 10.78 10.82
N ALA A 117 3.88 11.39 10.07
CA ALA A 117 3.71 11.08 8.66
C ALA A 117 4.89 11.54 7.79
N GLN A 118 5.53 12.66 8.13
CA GLN A 118 6.79 13.09 7.48
C GLN A 118 7.92 12.08 7.72
N HIS A 119 8.05 11.54 8.94
CA HIS A 119 9.01 10.47 9.22
C HIS A 119 8.70 9.19 8.43
N GLN A 120 7.43 8.79 8.32
CA GLN A 120 7.04 7.64 7.51
C GLN A 120 7.39 7.84 6.04
N ARG A 121 7.10 9.02 5.48
CA ARG A 121 7.46 9.35 4.10
C ARG A 121 8.96 9.24 3.87
N HIS A 122 9.76 9.81 4.77
CA HIS A 122 11.22 9.69 4.69
C HIS A 122 11.69 8.23 4.78
N ALA A 123 11.07 7.43 5.64
CA ALA A 123 11.37 6.00 5.75
C ALA A 123 11.04 5.25 4.45
N LEU A 124 9.94 5.57 3.77
CA LEU A 124 9.58 5.01 2.46
C LEU A 124 10.59 5.42 1.39
N ASP A 125 11.02 6.68 1.35
CA ASP A 125 12.03 7.16 0.41
C ASP A 125 13.37 6.43 0.59
N MET A 126 13.79 6.22 1.85
CA MET A 126 15.00 5.47 2.19
C MET A 126 14.89 3.98 1.84
N LEU A 127 13.71 3.40 2.05
CA LEU A 127 13.44 2.00 1.74
C LEU A 127 13.50 1.74 0.22
N ALA A 128 12.88 2.63 -0.56
CA ALA A 128 12.80 2.51 -2.02
C ALA A 128 14.15 2.74 -2.74
N GLN A 129 15.10 3.40 -2.06
CA GLN A 129 16.46 3.65 -2.57
C GLN A 129 17.51 2.67 -2.02
N SER A 130 17.09 1.58 -1.39
CA SER A 130 18.02 0.62 -0.79
C SER A 130 18.87 -0.12 -1.83
N ASP A 131 20.20 0.00 -1.73
CA ASP A 131 21.14 -0.75 -2.58
C ASP A 131 21.20 -2.25 -2.30
N ARG A 132 20.61 -2.69 -1.18
CA ARG A 132 20.56 -4.10 -0.81
C ARG A 132 19.68 -4.85 -1.82
N ALA A 133 20.29 -5.75 -2.60
CA ALA A 133 19.65 -6.49 -3.68
C ALA A 133 18.29 -7.09 -3.27
N GLY A 134 17.21 -6.67 -3.94
CA GLY A 134 15.85 -7.13 -3.68
C GLY A 134 15.07 -6.36 -2.61
N CYS A 135 15.71 -5.50 -1.80
CA CYS A 135 15.05 -4.75 -0.72
C CYS A 135 14.01 -3.75 -1.26
N ALA A 136 14.42 -2.86 -2.17
CA ALA A 136 13.51 -1.89 -2.79
C ALA A 136 12.37 -2.59 -3.57
N THR A 137 12.70 -3.66 -4.29
CA THR A 137 11.74 -4.51 -5.01
C THR A 137 10.73 -5.15 -4.07
N GLY A 138 11.18 -5.69 -2.93
CA GLY A 138 10.30 -6.25 -1.91
C GLY A 138 9.34 -5.23 -1.34
N ALA A 139 9.79 -3.99 -1.14
CA ALA A 139 8.93 -2.89 -0.72
C ALA A 139 7.88 -2.52 -1.79
N ALA A 140 8.26 -2.47 -3.07
CA ALA A 140 7.34 -2.21 -4.17
C ALA A 140 6.28 -3.31 -4.35
N LEU A 141 6.69 -4.58 -4.26
CA LEU A 141 5.80 -5.74 -4.30
C LEU A 141 4.81 -5.71 -3.13
N ALA A 142 5.28 -5.44 -1.92
CA ALA A 142 4.43 -5.32 -0.73
C ALA A 142 3.46 -4.13 -0.83
N LEU A 143 3.88 -2.99 -1.39
CA LEU A 143 2.99 -1.87 -1.65
C LEU A 143 1.85 -2.29 -2.58
N ALA A 144 2.14 -2.96 -3.68
CA ALA A 144 1.11 -3.45 -4.60
C ALA A 144 0.15 -4.45 -3.93
N LEU A 145 0.67 -5.35 -3.09
CA LEU A 145 -0.13 -6.33 -2.35
C LEU A 145 -1.06 -5.68 -1.32
N ASP A 146 -0.59 -4.68 -0.58
CA ASP A 146 -1.40 -3.93 0.38
C ASP A 146 -2.40 -2.99 -0.30
N TRP A 147 -2.10 -2.54 -1.52
CA TRP A 147 -2.87 -1.49 -2.17
C TRP A 147 -4.32 -1.88 -2.40
N ASP A 148 -4.63 -3.16 -2.61
CA ASP A 148 -6.01 -3.65 -2.74
C ASP A 148 -6.86 -3.29 -1.51
N ALA A 149 -6.34 -3.53 -0.30
CA ALA A 149 -7.03 -3.16 0.94
C ALA A 149 -7.06 -1.65 1.19
N VAL A 150 -6.01 -0.93 0.78
CA VAL A 150 -6.02 0.56 0.79
C VAL A 150 -7.09 1.08 -0.16
N ARG A 151 -7.27 0.42 -1.31
CA ARG A 151 -8.21 0.81 -2.36
C ARG A 151 -9.65 0.76 -1.88
N ASP A 152 -10.01 -0.23 -1.07
CA ASP A 152 -11.34 -0.27 -0.44
C ASP A 152 -11.67 1.00 0.37
N VAL A 153 -10.69 1.59 1.06
CA VAL A 153 -10.86 2.86 1.79
C VAL A 153 -11.01 4.03 0.83
N LEU A 154 -10.22 4.07 -0.25
CA LEU A 154 -10.30 5.11 -1.28
C LEU A 154 -11.65 5.06 -2.02
N ASP A 155 -12.13 3.87 -2.32
CA ASP A 155 -13.41 3.65 -3.00
C ASP A 155 -14.60 3.99 -2.07
N ALA A 156 -14.50 3.71 -0.77
CA ALA A 156 -15.46 4.19 0.23
C ALA A 156 -15.49 5.73 0.31
N ALA A 157 -14.31 6.38 0.28
CA ALA A 157 -14.21 7.84 0.24
C ALA A 157 -14.78 8.44 -1.06
N ALA A 158 -14.44 7.87 -2.21
CA ALA A 158 -14.97 8.29 -3.50
C ALA A 158 -16.50 8.18 -3.56
N THR A 159 -17.05 7.05 -3.11
CA THR A 159 -18.50 6.84 -3.02
C THR A 159 -19.15 7.92 -2.16
N ARG A 160 -18.56 8.24 -1.01
CA ARG A 160 -19.09 9.26 -0.09
C ARG A 160 -19.06 10.67 -0.67
N LEU A 161 -18.08 10.95 -1.53
CA LEU A 161 -17.87 12.23 -2.21
C LEU A 161 -18.59 12.30 -3.57
N GLY A 162 -19.30 11.25 -3.99
CA GLY A 162 -19.98 11.21 -5.29
C GLY A 162 -19.02 11.12 -6.48
N LEU A 163 -17.82 10.58 -6.28
CA LEU A 163 -16.83 10.35 -7.33
C LEU A 163 -16.92 8.93 -7.87
N ILE A 164 -16.69 8.78 -9.17
CA ILE A 164 -16.51 7.47 -9.80
C ILE A 164 -15.06 7.04 -9.64
N ALA A 165 -14.85 5.93 -8.93
CA ALA A 165 -13.56 5.28 -8.77
C ALA A 165 -13.13 4.61 -10.09
N PRO A 166 -11.95 4.94 -10.65
CA PRO A 166 -11.43 4.22 -11.81
C PRO A 166 -11.06 2.78 -11.40
N ARG A 167 -11.19 1.81 -12.29
CA ARG A 167 -10.73 0.45 -11.96
C ARG A 167 -9.21 0.45 -11.76
N SER A 168 -8.73 -0.15 -10.68
CA SER A 168 -7.29 -0.40 -10.50
C SER A 168 -6.78 -1.34 -11.59
N THR A 169 -5.61 -1.01 -12.12
CA THR A 169 -4.90 -1.81 -13.13
C THR A 169 -3.56 -2.32 -12.61
N LEU A 170 -3.32 -2.21 -11.30
CA LEU A 170 -2.14 -2.80 -10.67
C LEU A 170 -2.13 -4.33 -10.89
N PRO A 171 -0.94 -4.93 -10.99
CA PRO A 171 -0.80 -6.39 -11.06
C PRO A 171 -1.57 -7.07 -9.93
N LEU A 172 -2.24 -8.18 -10.23
CA LEU A 172 -3.05 -8.89 -9.23
C LEU A 172 -2.14 -9.48 -8.14
N ALA A 173 -2.70 -9.68 -6.94
CA ALA A 173 -1.95 -10.26 -5.82
C ALA A 173 -1.37 -11.65 -6.17
N GLU A 174 -2.16 -12.50 -6.84
CA GLU A 174 -1.71 -13.84 -7.27
C GLU A 174 -0.53 -13.74 -8.27
N GLU A 175 -0.60 -12.83 -9.24
CA GLU A 175 0.47 -12.58 -10.22
C GLU A 175 1.73 -12.03 -9.54
N THR A 176 1.55 -11.13 -8.59
CA THR A 176 2.63 -10.52 -7.81
C THR A 176 3.36 -11.55 -6.97
N ILE A 177 2.66 -12.50 -6.35
CA ILE A 177 3.30 -13.57 -5.59
C ILE A 177 4.04 -14.55 -6.50
N ILE A 178 3.49 -14.89 -7.67
CA ILE A 178 4.18 -15.72 -8.67
C ILE A 178 5.52 -15.07 -9.11
N VAL A 179 5.53 -13.75 -9.27
CA VAL A 179 6.74 -12.99 -9.59
C VAL A 179 7.76 -13.12 -8.46
N VAL A 180 7.34 -12.96 -7.19
CA VAL A 180 8.22 -13.15 -6.02
C VAL A 180 8.90 -14.53 -6.06
N ASP A 181 8.11 -15.59 -6.21
CA ASP A 181 8.63 -16.97 -6.23
C ASP A 181 9.62 -17.20 -7.38
N THR A 182 9.47 -16.48 -8.49
CA THR A 182 10.36 -16.58 -9.66
C THR A 182 11.64 -15.74 -9.50
N LEU A 183 11.57 -14.62 -8.78
CA LEU A 183 12.71 -13.73 -8.52
C LEU A 183 13.64 -14.29 -7.43
N VAL A 184 13.08 -15.03 -6.48
CA VAL A 184 13.83 -15.67 -5.40
C VAL A 184 14.66 -16.84 -5.94
N ARG A 185 15.90 -16.55 -6.32
CA ARG A 185 16.89 -17.55 -6.76
C ARG A 185 17.97 -17.82 -5.72
N GLU A 186 18.25 -16.82 -4.89
CA GLU A 186 19.26 -16.86 -3.82
C GLU A 186 18.63 -16.47 -2.49
N MET A 187 18.98 -17.20 -1.42
CA MET A 187 18.46 -16.96 -0.07
C MET A 187 18.80 -15.55 0.48
N SER A 188 19.91 -14.94 0.03
CA SER A 188 20.30 -13.57 0.40
C SER A 188 19.33 -12.52 -0.16
N VAL A 189 18.92 -12.69 -1.41
CA VAL A 189 17.96 -11.83 -2.12
C VAL A 189 16.56 -11.99 -1.55
N GLU A 190 16.14 -13.22 -1.29
CA GLU A 190 14.86 -13.52 -0.63
C GLU A 190 14.73 -12.79 0.71
N ARG A 191 15.75 -12.91 1.58
CA ARG A 191 15.75 -12.24 2.88
C ARG A 191 15.72 -10.73 2.79
N ALA A 192 16.40 -10.16 1.80
CA ALA A 192 16.37 -8.72 1.56
C ALA A 192 14.99 -8.26 1.06
N MET A 193 14.37 -9.04 0.16
CA MET A 193 13.04 -8.79 -0.36
C MET A 193 11.98 -8.87 0.74
N LEU A 194 12.01 -9.92 1.56
CA LEU A 194 11.11 -10.06 2.72
C LEU A 194 11.31 -8.95 3.74
N PHE A 195 12.55 -8.52 3.98
CA PHE A 195 12.81 -7.37 4.84
C PHE A 195 12.18 -6.09 4.26
N GLY A 196 12.36 -5.84 2.96
CA GLY A 196 11.75 -4.70 2.28
C GLY A 196 10.22 -4.69 2.41
N ALA A 197 9.61 -5.86 2.19
CA ALA A 197 8.17 -6.06 2.36
C ALA A 197 7.70 -5.81 3.79
N GLN A 198 8.41 -6.38 4.79
CA GLN A 198 8.12 -6.15 6.22
C GLN A 198 8.13 -4.68 6.58
N GLN A 199 9.12 -3.92 6.08
CA GLN A 199 9.19 -2.49 6.37
C GLN A 199 8.02 -1.74 5.73
N MET A 200 7.63 -2.07 4.49
CA MET A 200 6.48 -1.46 3.82
C MET A 200 5.18 -1.73 4.59
N PHE A 201 4.91 -2.99 4.95
CA PHE A 201 3.74 -3.35 5.76
C PHE A 201 3.74 -2.65 7.12
N ALA A 202 4.89 -2.53 7.78
CA ALA A 202 5.00 -1.79 9.03
C ALA A 202 4.67 -0.30 8.88
N GLN A 203 5.07 0.35 7.77
CA GLN A 203 4.69 1.75 7.50
C GLN A 203 3.19 1.89 7.29
N HIS A 204 2.54 1.00 6.53
CA HIS A 204 1.09 1.05 6.37
C HIS A 204 0.36 0.81 7.69
N ARG A 205 0.71 -0.21 8.47
CA ARG A 205 0.09 -0.42 9.79
C ARG A 205 0.27 0.79 10.70
N GLY A 206 1.48 1.34 10.78
CA GLY A 206 1.75 2.56 11.55
C GLY A 206 0.94 3.77 11.10
N LEU A 207 0.64 3.88 9.80
CA LEU A 207 -0.26 4.92 9.29
C LEU A 207 -1.69 4.73 9.83
N PHE A 208 -2.22 3.51 9.75
CA PHE A 208 -3.60 3.26 10.22
C PHE A 208 -3.72 3.31 11.75
N ASP A 209 -2.67 2.98 12.50
CA ASP A 209 -2.57 3.24 13.95
C ASP A 209 -2.65 4.75 14.24
N LEU A 210 -1.90 5.58 13.48
CA LEU A 210 -1.95 7.03 13.60
C LEU A 210 -3.37 7.57 13.30
N LEU A 211 -4.01 7.08 12.24
CA LEU A 211 -5.36 7.49 11.88
C LEU A 211 -6.40 7.09 12.93
N GLU A 212 -6.29 5.91 13.55
CA GLU A 212 -7.15 5.49 14.65
C GLU A 212 -6.93 6.37 15.90
N ALA A 213 -5.69 6.71 16.21
CA ALA A 213 -5.36 7.61 17.31
C ALA A 213 -5.95 9.02 17.10
N ARG A 214 -5.86 9.54 15.86
CA ARG A 214 -6.47 10.83 15.49
C ARG A 214 -8.00 10.80 15.62
N ALA A 215 -8.65 9.75 15.14
CA ALA A 215 -10.10 9.60 15.30
C ALA A 215 -10.51 9.51 16.78
N SER A 216 -9.75 8.79 17.59
CA SER A 216 -9.95 8.68 19.03
C SER A 216 -9.78 10.01 19.75
N ALA A 217 -8.80 10.83 19.34
CA ALA A 217 -8.59 12.17 19.90
C ALA A 217 -9.78 13.09 19.61
N ARG A 218 -10.38 13.02 18.42
CA ARG A 218 -11.59 13.81 18.10
C ARG A 218 -12.81 13.43 18.95
N GLY A 219 -12.97 12.16 19.30
CA GLY A 219 -14.13 11.68 20.08
C GLY A 219 -14.05 11.97 21.59
N LYS A 220 -12.89 12.42 22.09
CA LYS A 220 -12.65 12.76 23.50
C LYS A 220 -12.88 14.24 23.83
N HIS A 221 -13.20 15.05 22.81
CA HIS A 221 -13.42 16.50 22.91
C HIS A 221 -14.78 16.87 22.31
#